data_AF-A0A3D4DTV6-F1
#
_entry.id   AF-A0A3D4DTV6-F1
#
_cell.length_a   1.000
_cell.length_b   1.000
_cell.length_c   1.000
_cell.angle_alpha   90.00
_cell.angle_beta   90.00
_cell.angle_gamma   90.00
#
_symmetry.space_group_name_H-M   'P 1'
#
loop_
_entity.id
_entity.type
_entity.pdbx_description
1 polymer ?
#
loop_
_entity_poly.entity_id
_entity_poly.type
_entity_poly.pdbx_seq_one_letter_code
_entity_poly.pdbx_strand_id
1 'polypeptide(L)'
;MRAATGRAHGGLVAPVIKPMGLSVAEFALTARRVAEAGADVVKEDHGLANQPTAPFRERVPRLAEAVAAGNAARRAAGDTTQALYFPNLGGASTDLVGDAFFAKEAGAQGVLIIPGLQGFDAIHALARDQSFALPIMAHPAFLGPHVLSDDTGFSHGMMFGTLMRLAGADISIFPNFGGRFGFSPEECAQIVAACRT
;
A
#
# COMPACT_ATOMS: atom_id res chain seq x y z
N MET A 1 4.25 11.24 1.89
CA MET A 1 4.19 10.40 3.12
C MET A 1 4.42 11.15 4.43
N ARG A 2 5.64 11.63 4.77
CA ARG A 2 5.91 12.23 6.10
C ARG A 2 4.99 13.40 6.48
N ALA A 3 4.75 14.32 5.54
CA ALA A 3 3.83 15.43 5.75
C ALA A 3 2.38 14.94 5.97
N ALA A 4 1.94 13.93 5.22
CA ALA A 4 0.58 13.39 5.31
C ALA A 4 0.33 12.65 6.64
N THR A 5 1.33 11.94 7.17
CA THR A 5 1.21 11.22 8.46
C THR A 5 1.51 12.11 9.67
N GLY A 6 2.16 13.26 9.47
CA GLY A 6 2.70 14.09 10.56
C GLY A 6 3.96 13.52 11.22
N ARG A 7 4.50 12.38 10.73
CA ARG A 7 5.70 11.74 11.31
C ARG A 7 6.99 12.26 10.65
N ALA A 8 7.60 13.26 11.28
CA ALA A 8 8.81 13.91 10.79
C ALA A 8 10.05 12.99 10.74
N HIS A 9 10.19 12.08 11.72
CA HIS A 9 11.40 11.27 11.91
C HIS A 9 11.09 9.80 12.18
N GLY A 10 12.10 8.93 12.05
CA GLY A 10 11.96 7.50 12.25
C GLY A 10 11.30 6.76 11.08
N GLY A 11 11.11 5.46 11.28
CA GLY A 11 10.37 4.58 10.38
C GLY A 11 8.86 4.78 10.50
N LEU A 12 8.14 4.50 9.40
CA LEU A 12 6.67 4.46 9.41
C LEU A 12 6.20 3.04 9.74
N VAL A 13 5.10 2.93 10.48
CA VAL A 13 4.46 1.66 10.83
C VAL A 13 3.25 1.43 9.90
N ALA A 14 3.33 0.38 9.08
CA ALA A 14 2.36 0.09 8.01
C ALA A 14 1.73 -1.33 8.14
N PRO A 15 0.94 -1.61 9.19
CA PRO A 15 0.29 -2.89 9.39
C PRO A 15 -0.70 -3.26 8.28
N VAL A 16 -0.80 -4.56 8.03
CA VAL A 16 -1.78 -5.17 7.13
C VAL A 16 -3.01 -5.61 7.92
N ILE A 17 -4.20 -5.22 7.50
CA ILE A 17 -5.44 -5.71 8.13
C ILE A 17 -5.72 -7.16 7.72
N LYS A 18 -5.97 -8.03 8.72
CA LYS A 18 -6.10 -9.49 8.61
C LYS A 18 -6.98 -10.02 9.76
N PRO A 19 -7.51 -11.25 9.70
CA PRO A 19 -7.36 -12.26 8.62
C PRO A 19 -8.18 -11.97 7.36
N MET A 20 -7.88 -12.71 6.30
CA MET A 20 -8.71 -12.74 5.09
C MET A 20 -10.00 -13.53 5.34
N GLY A 21 -11.12 -13.11 4.75
CA GLY A 21 -12.43 -13.75 4.90
C GLY A 21 -13.34 -13.11 5.96
N LEU A 22 -12.89 -12.04 6.63
CA LEU A 22 -13.73 -11.24 7.51
C LEU A 22 -14.83 -10.50 6.74
N SER A 23 -15.89 -10.13 7.46
CA SER A 23 -16.90 -9.18 7.00
C SER A 23 -16.34 -7.75 6.94
N VAL A 24 -17.02 -6.87 6.20
CA VAL A 24 -16.70 -5.43 6.15
C VAL A 24 -16.66 -4.80 7.55
N ALA A 25 -17.60 -5.15 8.42
CA ALA A 25 -17.67 -4.60 9.78
C ALA A 25 -16.47 -5.01 10.64
N GLU A 26 -16.01 -6.26 10.52
CA GLU A 26 -14.85 -6.76 11.25
C GLU A 26 -13.53 -6.14 10.73
N PHE A 27 -13.41 -5.96 9.41
CA PHE A 27 -12.30 -5.22 8.83
C PHE A 27 -12.29 -3.76 9.29
N ALA A 28 -13.45 -3.09 9.31
CA ALA A 28 -13.57 -1.72 9.78
C ALA A 28 -13.17 -1.60 11.26
N LEU A 29 -13.64 -2.50 12.13
CA LEU A 29 -13.24 -2.53 13.54
C LEU A 29 -11.73 -2.69 13.69
N THR A 30 -11.12 -3.58 12.90
CA THR A 30 -9.67 -3.79 12.91
C THR A 30 -8.92 -2.54 12.44
N ALA A 31 -9.35 -1.95 11.32
CA ALA A 31 -8.75 -0.74 10.75
C ALA A 31 -8.79 0.43 11.74
N ARG A 32 -9.93 0.63 12.42
CA ARG A 32 -10.06 1.61 13.50
C ARG A 32 -9.06 1.37 14.62
N ARG A 33 -9.03 0.16 15.20
CA ARG A 33 -8.15 -0.17 16.33
C ARG A 33 -6.67 0.02 15.99
N VAL A 34 -6.28 -0.37 14.78
CA VAL A 34 -4.92 -0.22 14.30
C VAL A 34 -4.56 1.26 14.10
N ALA A 35 -5.47 2.06 13.57
CA ALA A 35 -5.29 3.50 13.47
C ALA A 35 -5.16 4.15 14.85
N GLU A 36 -6.05 3.80 15.81
CA GLU A 36 -6.02 4.24 17.21
C GLU A 36 -4.71 3.87 17.93
N ALA A 37 -4.15 2.70 17.62
CA ALA A 37 -2.91 2.21 18.22
C ALA A 37 -1.63 2.90 17.72
N GLY A 38 -1.73 3.84 16.77
CA GLY A 38 -0.59 4.65 16.33
C GLY A 38 0.02 4.25 14.99
N ALA A 39 -0.67 3.45 14.16
CA ALA A 39 -0.22 3.17 12.80
C ALA A 39 -0.06 4.47 11.98
N ASP A 40 0.88 4.46 11.03
CA ASP A 40 1.07 5.53 10.05
C ASP A 40 0.35 5.20 8.73
N VAL A 41 0.25 3.91 8.40
CA VAL A 41 -0.51 3.41 7.25
C VAL A 41 -1.32 2.20 7.68
N VAL A 42 -2.63 2.20 7.41
CA VAL A 42 -3.48 1.02 7.47
C VAL A 42 -3.65 0.53 6.04
N LYS A 43 -2.98 -0.58 5.69
CA LYS A 43 -3.07 -1.16 4.34
C LYS A 43 -3.89 -2.44 4.33
N GLU A 44 -4.63 -2.64 3.25
CA GLU A 44 -5.29 -3.91 2.98
C GLU A 44 -4.28 -5.01 2.60
N ASP A 45 -4.66 -6.27 2.79
CA ASP A 45 -3.89 -7.38 2.23
C ASP A 45 -3.96 -7.35 0.70
N HIS A 46 -2.88 -7.71 0.01
CA HIS A 46 -2.84 -7.69 -1.46
C HIS A 46 -3.74 -8.76 -2.09
N GLY A 47 -4.15 -9.77 -1.31
CA GLY A 47 -5.17 -10.74 -1.68
C GLY A 47 -6.62 -10.26 -1.48
N LEU A 48 -6.84 -9.12 -0.80
CA LEU A 48 -8.19 -8.55 -0.61
C LEU A 48 -8.62 -7.82 -1.88
N ALA A 49 -9.46 -8.48 -2.67
CA ALA A 49 -9.95 -7.99 -3.95
C ALA A 49 -11.43 -7.61 -3.78
N ASN A 50 -12.31 -8.29 -4.51
CA ASN A 50 -13.76 -8.09 -4.50
C ASN A 50 -14.51 -9.35 -4.03
N GLN A 51 -14.02 -10.00 -2.97
CA GLN A 51 -14.66 -11.20 -2.43
C GLN A 51 -16.05 -10.88 -1.87
N PRO A 52 -17.03 -11.82 -1.92
CA PRO A 52 -18.38 -11.58 -1.42
C PRO A 52 -18.48 -11.16 0.05
N THR A 53 -17.50 -11.53 0.88
CA THR A 53 -17.47 -11.15 2.31
C THR A 53 -17.08 -9.70 2.54
N ALA A 54 -16.37 -9.09 1.58
CA ALA A 54 -15.90 -7.71 1.66
C ALA A 54 -15.81 -7.08 0.25
N PRO A 55 -16.94 -6.77 -0.40
CA PRO A 55 -16.95 -6.16 -1.73
C PRO A 55 -16.25 -4.80 -1.74
N PHE A 56 -15.49 -4.48 -2.79
CA PHE A 56 -14.66 -3.28 -2.89
C PHE A 56 -15.45 -1.99 -2.60
N ARG A 57 -16.57 -1.80 -3.32
CA ARG A 57 -17.41 -0.61 -3.22
C ARG A 57 -18.09 -0.45 -1.85
N GLU A 58 -18.27 -1.54 -1.12
CA GLU A 58 -18.82 -1.51 0.24
C GLU A 58 -17.71 -1.27 1.28
N ARG A 59 -16.60 -2.00 1.18
CA ARG A 59 -15.56 -2.00 2.20
C ARG A 59 -14.76 -0.70 2.24
N VAL A 60 -14.39 -0.15 1.08
CA VAL A 60 -13.49 1.02 1.03
C VAL A 60 -14.02 2.22 1.82
N PRO A 61 -15.28 2.69 1.63
CA PRO A 61 -15.79 3.81 2.40
C PRO A 61 -15.89 3.49 3.90
N ARG A 62 -16.26 2.25 4.27
CA ARG A 62 -16.38 1.83 5.68
C ARG A 62 -15.03 1.80 6.40
N LEU A 63 -14.00 1.33 5.72
CA LEU A 63 -12.65 1.28 6.29
C LEU A 63 -12.02 2.67 6.34
N ALA A 64 -12.26 3.52 5.34
CA ALA A 64 -11.84 4.92 5.37
C ALA A 64 -12.46 5.67 6.57
N GLU A 65 -13.78 5.52 6.77
CA GLU A 65 -14.51 6.06 7.93
C GLU A 65 -13.92 5.55 9.25
N ALA A 66 -13.65 4.25 9.35
CA ALA A 66 -13.09 3.63 10.54
C ALA A 66 -11.67 4.14 10.89
N VAL A 67 -10.81 4.32 9.88
CA VAL A 67 -9.48 4.91 10.06
C VAL A 67 -9.59 6.37 10.47
N ALA A 68 -10.50 7.14 9.86
CA ALA A 68 -10.76 8.53 10.25
C ALA A 68 -11.23 8.65 11.71
N ALA A 69 -12.09 7.73 12.17
CA ALA A 69 -12.52 7.65 13.56
C ALA A 69 -11.36 7.35 14.51
N GLY A 70 -10.46 6.43 14.14
CA GLY A 70 -9.27 6.14 14.95
C GLY A 70 -8.29 7.31 15.02
N ASN A 71 -8.11 8.03 13.92
CA ASN A 71 -7.34 9.28 13.90
C ASN A 71 -8.00 10.37 14.76
N ALA A 72 -9.33 10.45 14.79
CA ALA A 72 -10.05 11.40 15.64
C ALA A 72 -9.84 11.10 17.14
N ALA A 73 -9.86 9.83 17.54
CA ALA A 73 -9.56 9.42 18.91
C ALA A 73 -8.12 9.80 19.33
N ARG A 74 -7.15 9.59 18.43
CA ARG A 74 -5.75 9.99 18.65
C ARG A 74 -5.58 11.50 18.82
N ARG A 75 -6.21 12.29 17.96
CA ARG A 75 -6.21 13.76 18.08
C ARG A 75 -6.83 14.22 19.40
N ALA A 76 -7.93 13.59 19.83
CA ALA A 76 -8.54 13.90 21.12
C ALA A 76 -7.62 13.58 22.32
N ALA A 77 -6.71 12.61 22.16
CA ALA A 77 -5.67 12.27 23.13
C ALA A 77 -4.38 13.10 22.98
N GLY A 78 -4.34 14.08 22.08
CA GLY A 78 -3.20 14.98 21.87
C GLY A 78 -2.12 14.46 20.91
N ASP A 79 -2.34 13.34 20.22
CA ASP A 79 -1.43 12.88 19.17
C ASP A 79 -1.62 13.72 17.89
N THR A 80 -0.52 14.25 17.37
CA THR A 80 -0.48 15.08 16.16
C THR A 80 -0.24 14.29 14.88
N THR A 81 -0.01 12.98 15.00
CA THR A 81 0.18 12.07 13.86
C THR A 81 -1.13 11.37 13.47
N GLN A 82 -1.20 10.85 12.26
CA GLN A 82 -2.39 10.15 11.76
C GLN A 82 -2.04 8.99 10.84
N ALA A 83 -2.91 7.99 10.82
CA ALA A 83 -2.84 6.86 9.91
C ALA A 83 -3.48 7.21 8.55
N LEU A 84 -2.86 6.77 7.47
CA LEU A 84 -3.41 6.84 6.11
C LEU A 84 -3.98 5.48 5.70
N TYR A 85 -5.16 5.46 5.08
CA TYR A 85 -5.81 4.25 4.61
C TYR A 85 -5.47 3.95 3.15
N PHE A 86 -4.95 2.74 2.89
CA PHE A 86 -4.48 2.27 1.59
C PHE A 86 -5.25 1.00 1.19
N PRO A 87 -6.37 1.12 0.44
CA PRO A 87 -7.05 -0.03 -0.13
C PRO A 87 -6.21 -0.68 -1.24
N ASN A 88 -6.34 -1.99 -1.37
CA ASN A 88 -5.83 -2.75 -2.50
C ASN A 88 -6.78 -2.62 -3.69
N LEU A 89 -6.26 -2.17 -4.84
CA LEU A 89 -6.99 -2.12 -6.10
C LEU A 89 -6.97 -3.47 -6.85
N GLY A 90 -6.74 -4.57 -6.13
CA GLY A 90 -6.59 -5.90 -6.72
C GLY A 90 -7.91 -6.54 -7.15
N GLY A 91 -7.83 -7.48 -8.10
CA GLY A 91 -8.97 -8.23 -8.64
C GLY A 91 -9.13 -8.06 -10.15
N ALA A 92 -10.19 -8.64 -10.70
CA ALA A 92 -10.59 -8.44 -12.10
C ALA A 92 -11.23 -7.05 -12.26
N SER A 93 -10.43 -6.00 -12.12
CA SER A 93 -10.87 -4.66 -12.48
C SER A 93 -10.68 -4.46 -13.98
N THR A 94 -11.74 -4.05 -14.67
CA THR A 94 -11.66 -3.56 -16.05
C THR A 94 -11.30 -2.07 -16.10
N ASP A 95 -11.27 -1.39 -14.95
CA ASP A 95 -11.01 0.05 -14.82
C ASP A 95 -10.32 0.38 -13.48
N LEU A 96 -9.00 0.12 -13.43
CA LEU A 96 -8.17 0.37 -12.25
C LEU A 96 -8.13 1.87 -11.90
N VAL A 97 -8.11 2.74 -12.90
CA VAL A 97 -8.05 4.20 -12.69
C VAL A 97 -9.35 4.66 -12.04
N GLY A 98 -10.51 4.23 -12.55
CA GLY A 98 -11.81 4.50 -11.93
C GLY A 98 -11.90 3.97 -10.50
N ASP A 99 -11.33 2.79 -10.22
CA ASP A 99 -11.26 2.25 -8.86
C ASP A 99 -10.42 3.11 -7.90
N ALA A 100 -9.30 3.65 -8.40
CA ALA A 100 -8.45 4.55 -7.63
C ALA A 100 -9.17 5.87 -7.31
N PHE A 101 -9.88 6.46 -8.28
CA PHE A 101 -10.66 7.67 -8.05
C PHE A 101 -11.85 7.44 -7.11
N PHE A 102 -12.55 6.32 -7.27
CA PHE A 102 -13.58 5.93 -6.29
C PHE A 102 -12.99 5.81 -4.88
N ALA A 103 -11.82 5.19 -4.73
CA ALA A 103 -11.18 5.05 -3.41
C ALA A 103 -10.83 6.42 -2.81
N LYS A 104 -10.33 7.35 -3.63
CA LYS A 104 -10.09 8.74 -3.23
C LYS A 104 -11.37 9.42 -2.77
N GLU A 105 -12.45 9.35 -3.55
CA GLU A 105 -13.75 9.93 -3.22
C GLU A 105 -14.35 9.34 -1.95
N ALA A 106 -14.13 8.05 -1.71
CA ALA A 106 -14.53 7.34 -0.50
C ALA A 106 -13.68 7.66 0.74
N GLY A 107 -12.63 8.48 0.61
CA GLY A 107 -11.81 8.98 1.71
C GLY A 107 -10.49 8.24 1.96
N ALA A 108 -10.05 7.37 1.05
CA ALA A 108 -8.71 6.80 1.11
C ALA A 108 -7.63 7.89 0.94
N GLN A 109 -6.48 7.72 1.59
CA GLN A 109 -5.36 8.67 1.52
C GLN A 109 -4.14 8.09 0.81
N GLY A 110 -4.33 7.02 0.04
CA GLY A 110 -3.34 6.33 -0.77
C GLY A 110 -3.97 5.10 -1.39
N VAL A 111 -3.24 4.39 -2.25
CA VAL A 111 -3.70 3.12 -2.85
C VAL A 111 -2.57 2.10 -2.88
N LEU A 112 -2.92 0.82 -2.83
CA LEU A 112 -2.00 -0.29 -3.08
C LEU A 112 -2.28 -0.91 -4.44
N ILE A 113 -1.23 -1.06 -5.24
CA ILE A 113 -1.27 -1.58 -6.62
C ILE A 113 -0.27 -2.73 -6.75
N ILE A 114 -0.63 -3.75 -7.54
CA ILE A 114 0.21 -4.91 -7.83
C ILE A 114 0.68 -4.81 -9.29
N PRO A 115 1.80 -4.11 -9.58
CA PRO A 115 2.26 -3.90 -10.96
C PRO A 115 2.58 -5.20 -11.70
N GLY A 116 2.97 -6.28 -11.00
CA GLY A 116 3.16 -7.59 -11.64
C GLY A 116 1.88 -8.23 -12.18
N LEU A 117 0.71 -7.76 -11.73
CA LEU A 117 -0.60 -8.19 -12.24
C LEU A 117 -1.23 -7.16 -13.17
N GLN A 118 -1.03 -5.86 -12.86
CA GLN A 118 -1.77 -4.75 -13.46
C GLN A 118 -0.94 -3.92 -14.45
N GLY A 119 0.37 -4.19 -14.52
CA GLY A 119 1.33 -3.41 -15.30
C GLY A 119 1.85 -2.18 -14.55
N PHE A 120 3.09 -1.80 -14.86
CA PHE A 120 3.70 -0.57 -14.32
C PHE A 120 3.07 0.70 -14.88
N ASP A 121 2.46 0.62 -16.08
CA ASP A 121 1.77 1.76 -16.70
C ASP A 121 0.55 2.22 -15.90
N ALA A 122 -0.12 1.31 -15.18
CA ALA A 122 -1.22 1.67 -14.27
C ALA A 122 -0.77 2.60 -13.14
N ILE A 123 0.43 2.35 -12.57
CA ILE A 123 1.05 3.24 -11.59
C ILE A 123 1.40 4.57 -12.26
N HIS A 124 2.01 4.51 -13.44
CA HIS A 124 2.46 5.68 -14.18
C HIS A 124 1.32 6.62 -14.55
N ALA A 125 0.20 6.09 -15.02
CA ALA A 125 -0.99 6.85 -15.36
C ALA A 125 -1.53 7.63 -14.15
N LEU A 126 -1.68 6.96 -13.00
CA LEU A 126 -2.14 7.61 -11.76
C LEU A 126 -1.14 8.60 -11.19
N ALA A 127 0.16 8.28 -11.22
CA ALA A 127 1.21 9.16 -10.70
C ALA A 127 1.33 10.47 -11.49
N ARG A 128 0.97 10.48 -12.78
CA ARG A 128 0.98 11.68 -13.63
C ARG A 128 -0.31 12.49 -13.55
N ASP A 129 -1.39 11.90 -13.05
CA ASP A 129 -2.66 12.58 -12.90
C ASP A 129 -2.67 13.43 -11.63
N GLN A 130 -2.53 14.75 -11.82
CA GLN A 130 -2.57 15.72 -10.71
C GLN A 130 -3.93 15.75 -10.00
N SER A 131 -5.01 15.29 -10.65
CA SER A 131 -6.31 15.17 -10.01
C SER A 131 -6.40 13.94 -9.11
N PHE A 132 -5.51 12.95 -9.24
CA PHE A 132 -5.41 11.84 -8.30
C PHE A 132 -4.63 12.25 -7.05
N ALA A 133 -3.38 12.71 -7.18
CA ALA A 133 -2.55 13.30 -6.12
C ALA A 133 -2.55 12.55 -4.77
N LEU A 134 -2.71 11.22 -4.77
CA LEU A 134 -2.56 10.36 -3.60
C LEU A 134 -1.32 9.47 -3.71
N PRO A 135 -0.67 9.12 -2.59
CA PRO A 135 0.46 8.20 -2.60
C PRO A 135 0.11 6.81 -3.15
N ILE A 136 1.02 6.23 -3.92
CA ILE A 136 0.90 4.88 -4.48
C ILE A 136 1.89 3.92 -3.82
N MET A 137 1.37 2.83 -3.27
CA MET A 137 2.15 1.73 -2.69
C MET A 137 2.20 0.55 -3.65
N ALA A 138 3.37 0.27 -4.22
CA ALA A 138 3.59 -0.85 -5.12
C ALA A 138 3.91 -2.14 -4.35
N HIS A 139 3.13 -3.19 -4.61
CA HIS A 139 3.30 -4.50 -4.00
C HIS A 139 4.04 -5.47 -4.94
N PRO A 140 4.99 -6.29 -4.44
CA PRO A 140 5.89 -7.09 -5.28
C PRO A 140 5.26 -8.40 -5.79
N ALA A 141 3.95 -8.59 -5.61
CA ALA A 141 3.29 -9.82 -6.03
C ALA A 141 3.41 -9.95 -7.56
N PHE A 142 3.62 -11.19 -8.02
CA PHE A 142 3.94 -11.56 -9.41
C PHE A 142 5.30 -11.10 -9.94
N LEU A 143 6.13 -10.41 -9.16
CA LEU A 143 7.45 -9.95 -9.63
C LEU A 143 8.64 -10.86 -9.26
N GLY A 144 8.44 -11.82 -8.36
CA GLY A 144 9.50 -12.74 -7.91
C GLY A 144 10.26 -13.43 -9.06
N PRO A 145 9.59 -14.03 -10.06
CA PRO A 145 10.28 -14.70 -11.17
C PRO A 145 11.28 -13.82 -11.95
N HIS A 146 11.17 -12.49 -11.85
CA HIS A 146 12.08 -11.57 -12.54
C HIS A 146 13.41 -11.31 -11.80
N VAL A 147 13.57 -11.80 -10.57
CA VAL A 147 14.74 -11.49 -9.72
C VAL A 147 15.41 -12.72 -9.11
N LEU A 148 14.83 -13.91 -9.28
CA LEU A 148 15.28 -15.14 -8.61
C LEU A 148 16.32 -15.93 -9.43
N SER A 149 16.63 -15.51 -10.64
CA SER A 149 17.61 -16.18 -11.52
C SER A 149 18.91 -15.39 -11.54
N ASP A 150 20.04 -16.08 -11.38
CA ASP A 150 21.37 -15.47 -11.47
C ASP A 150 21.75 -15.12 -12.92
N ASP A 151 21.13 -15.81 -13.90
CA ASP A 151 21.48 -15.69 -15.32
C ASP A 151 20.54 -14.76 -16.11
N THR A 152 19.32 -14.53 -15.61
CA THR A 152 18.25 -13.85 -16.35
C THR A 152 17.37 -12.99 -15.45
N GLY A 153 16.74 -11.97 -16.04
CA GLY A 153 15.86 -11.05 -15.31
C GLY A 153 16.57 -9.75 -14.92
N PHE A 154 16.30 -9.25 -13.72
CA PHE A 154 16.75 -7.97 -13.23
C PHE A 154 17.36 -8.09 -11.84
N SER A 155 18.27 -7.17 -11.51
CA SER A 155 18.70 -7.03 -10.12
C SER A 155 17.54 -6.58 -9.23
N HIS A 156 17.63 -6.94 -7.95
CA HIS A 156 16.68 -6.53 -6.91
C HIS A 156 16.52 -5.00 -6.87
N GLY A 157 17.64 -4.26 -6.88
CA GLY A 157 17.63 -2.80 -6.90
C GLY A 157 16.95 -2.20 -8.13
N MET A 158 17.14 -2.78 -9.31
CA MET A 158 16.48 -2.33 -10.53
C MET A 158 14.96 -2.58 -10.46
N MET A 159 14.53 -3.80 -10.10
CA MET A 159 13.12 -4.20 -10.12
C MET A 159 12.30 -3.52 -9.01
N PHE A 160 12.78 -3.56 -7.76
CA PHE A 160 12.01 -3.05 -6.61
C PHE A 160 12.41 -1.64 -6.19
N GLY A 161 13.46 -1.05 -6.77
CA GLY A 161 13.86 0.34 -6.52
C GLY A 161 13.61 1.21 -7.74
N THR A 162 14.51 1.13 -8.72
CA THR A 162 14.52 2.03 -9.88
C THR A 162 13.22 1.98 -10.67
N LEU A 163 12.75 0.79 -11.03
CA LEU A 163 11.55 0.63 -11.85
C LEU A 163 10.29 1.09 -11.11
N MET A 164 10.16 0.79 -9.82
CA MET A 164 9.06 1.27 -8.98
C MET A 164 9.02 2.80 -8.92
N ARG A 165 10.19 3.43 -8.72
CA ARG A 165 10.32 4.88 -8.68
C ARG A 165 10.02 5.54 -10.02
N LEU A 166 10.54 4.98 -11.12
CA LEU A 166 10.27 5.49 -12.47
C LEU A 166 8.79 5.34 -12.87
N ALA A 167 8.14 4.27 -12.41
CA ALA A 167 6.69 4.10 -12.57
C ALA A 167 5.91 5.15 -11.77
N GLY A 168 6.48 5.74 -10.71
CA GLY A 168 5.85 6.78 -9.91
C GLY A 168 5.29 6.28 -8.57
N ALA A 169 5.74 5.13 -8.08
CA ALA A 169 5.35 4.65 -6.75
C ALA A 169 6.04 5.46 -5.65
N ASP A 170 5.27 5.88 -4.64
CA ASP A 170 5.78 6.55 -3.43
C ASP A 170 6.37 5.57 -2.42
N ILE A 171 5.88 4.32 -2.44
CA ILE A 171 6.30 3.24 -1.54
C ILE A 171 6.51 1.98 -2.36
N SER A 172 7.70 1.42 -2.29
CA SER A 172 8.00 0.09 -2.83
C SER A 172 8.06 -0.93 -1.70
N ILE A 173 7.18 -1.94 -1.75
CA ILE A 173 7.24 -3.10 -0.85
C ILE A 173 8.16 -4.15 -1.48
N PHE A 174 9.04 -4.73 -0.66
CA PHE A 174 9.88 -5.86 -1.05
C PHE A 174 10.07 -6.83 0.14
N PRO A 175 10.31 -8.13 -0.13
CA PRO A 175 10.71 -9.08 0.91
C PRO A 175 11.96 -8.61 1.67
N ASN A 176 11.89 -8.63 3.00
CA ASN A 176 13.02 -8.30 3.84
C ASN A 176 13.91 -9.52 4.10
N PHE A 177 15.16 -9.29 4.50
CA PHE A 177 16.05 -10.34 4.96
C PHE A 177 15.50 -11.04 6.21
N GLY A 178 15.82 -12.34 6.36
CA GLY A 178 15.44 -13.14 7.53
C GLY A 178 13.99 -13.61 7.59
N GLY A 179 13.17 -13.28 6.59
CA GLY A 179 11.80 -13.81 6.46
C GLY A 179 11.74 -15.16 5.76
N ARG A 180 10.53 -15.74 5.70
CA ARG A 180 10.25 -17.01 4.99
C ARG A 180 10.62 -16.97 3.49
N PHE A 181 10.59 -15.78 2.89
CA PHE A 181 10.89 -15.52 1.48
C PHE A 181 12.00 -14.46 1.39
N GLY A 182 13.06 -14.60 2.19
CA GLY A 182 14.02 -13.54 2.43
C GLY A 182 15.02 -13.35 1.30
N PHE A 183 15.20 -12.10 0.89
CA PHE A 183 16.37 -11.64 0.17
C PHE A 183 17.58 -11.56 1.11
N SER A 184 18.79 -11.51 0.55
CA SER A 184 20.01 -11.22 1.29
C SER A 184 20.05 -9.76 1.75
N PRO A 185 20.84 -9.44 2.80
CA PRO A 185 21.08 -8.06 3.22
C PRO A 185 21.60 -7.16 2.08
N GLU A 186 22.46 -7.70 1.21
CA GLU A 186 23.03 -7.01 0.06
C GLU A 186 21.96 -6.65 -0.97
N GLU A 187 21.05 -7.57 -1.28
CA GLU A 187 19.92 -7.34 -2.19
C GLU A 187 18.96 -6.30 -1.61
N CYS A 188 18.63 -6.38 -0.32
CA CYS A 188 17.85 -5.35 0.35
C CYS A 188 18.54 -3.97 0.29
N ALA A 189 19.86 -3.91 0.47
CA ALA A 189 20.63 -2.66 0.40
C ALA A 189 20.60 -2.05 -1.02
N GLN A 190 20.66 -2.87 -2.07
CA GLN A 190 20.50 -2.42 -3.45
C GLN A 190 19.13 -1.74 -3.68
N ILE A 191 18.05 -2.35 -3.16
CA ILE A 191 16.70 -1.78 -3.26
C ILE A 191 16.61 -0.44 -2.53
N VAL A 192 17.12 -0.38 -1.30
CA VAL A 192 17.11 0.86 -0.50
C VAL A 192 17.89 1.98 -1.18
N ALA A 193 19.05 1.67 -1.77
CA ALA A 193 19.85 2.66 -2.50
C ALA A 193 19.08 3.20 -3.72
N ALA A 194 18.51 2.31 -4.55
CA ALA A 194 17.79 2.67 -5.75
C ALA A 194 16.47 3.45 -5.49
N CYS A 195 15.83 3.24 -4.33
CA CYS A 195 14.69 4.05 -3.90
C CYS A 195 15.06 5.49 -3.48
N ARG A 196 16.34 5.78 -3.22
CA ARG A 196 16.80 7.07 -2.68
C ARG A 196 17.51 7.98 -3.69
N THR A 197 17.94 7.43 -4.82
CA THR A 197 18.56 8.13 -5.95
C THR A 197 17.51 8.41 -7.01
#